data_AF-A0A1I3CKT5-F1
#
_entry.id   AF-A0A1I3CKT5-F1
#
_cell.length_a   1.000
_cell.length_b   1.000
_cell.length_c   1.000
_cell.angle_alpha   90.00
_cell.angle_beta   90.00
_cell.angle_gamma   90.00
#
_symmetry.space_group_name_H-M   'P 1'
#
loop_
_entity.id
_entity.type
_entity.pdbx_description
1 polymer ?
#
loop_
_entity_poly.entity_id
_entity_poly.type
_entity_poly.pdbx_seq_one_letter_code
_entity_poly.pdbx_strand_id
1 'polypeptide(L)'
;MWDDLTKSVKAQLYERASSPLFGSFVLAWICWNYRFILVLTASGDTEKKLNYVDSHIFRDYQDVIFHGICYPFISAVAFIYLYPIVSKSLYKYWQNKQKELKLIQQQIEDDTPMTQADARELRSEVRQKAIEYDKTLSSNESQIAVLTKLVKDKQDQIEALTSHGASEIPEYQAMPEPDIDNDQLEILRKLAESSSKGMLRGDLIVVSGPDKIANESNIDQLLSDKFAAVSFVNGARKIVITPEGRKKFLQERGKSPT
;
A
#
# COMPACT_ATOMS: atom_id res chain seq x y z
N MET A 1 -44.27 40.56 -11.42
CA MET A 1 -44.86 40.45 -12.79
C MET A 1 -43.85 40.02 -13.84
N TRP A 2 -42.83 40.82 -14.20
CA TRP A 2 -41.78 40.37 -15.14
C TRP A 2 -40.96 39.18 -14.61
N ASP A 3 -40.70 39.17 -13.30
CA ASP A 3 -40.04 38.03 -12.64
C ASP A 3 -40.90 36.77 -12.59
N ASP A 4 -42.23 36.92 -12.53
CA ASP A 4 -43.15 35.78 -12.50
C ASP A 4 -43.35 35.18 -13.90
N LEU A 5 -43.38 36.03 -14.94
CA LEU A 5 -43.37 35.61 -16.33
C LEU A 5 -42.06 34.89 -16.70
N THR A 6 -40.92 35.43 -16.28
CA THR A 6 -39.63 34.77 -16.55
C THR A 6 -39.47 33.46 -15.76
N LYS A 7 -39.99 33.36 -14.54
CA LYS A 7 -40.03 32.09 -13.78
C LYS A 7 -40.98 31.08 -14.39
N SER A 8 -42.18 31.47 -14.82
CA SER A 8 -43.15 30.54 -15.43
C SER A 8 -42.68 30.05 -16.80
N VAL A 9 -42.10 30.94 -17.63
CA VAL A 9 -41.47 30.56 -18.90
C VAL A 9 -40.30 29.62 -18.65
N LYS A 10 -39.41 29.92 -17.69
CA LYS A 10 -38.30 29.01 -17.35
C LYS A 10 -38.78 27.65 -16.86
N ALA A 11 -39.81 27.60 -16.01
CA ALA A 11 -40.35 26.33 -15.51
C ALA A 11 -40.95 25.48 -16.64
N GLN A 12 -41.77 26.09 -17.52
CA GLN A 12 -42.33 25.38 -18.68
C GLN A 12 -41.26 24.99 -19.70
N LEU A 13 -40.25 25.83 -19.91
CA LEU A 13 -39.11 25.50 -20.77
C LEU A 13 -38.30 24.35 -20.18
N TYR A 14 -38.12 24.28 -18.86
CA TYR A 14 -37.35 23.21 -18.21
C TYR A 14 -38.10 21.88 -18.26
N GLU A 15 -39.41 21.91 -17.99
CA GLU A 15 -40.28 20.74 -18.07
C GLU A 15 -40.35 20.21 -19.51
N ARG A 16 -40.40 21.10 -20.52
CA ARG A 16 -40.40 20.71 -21.95
C ARG A 16 -39.01 20.41 -22.51
N ALA A 17 -37.94 21.05 -22.03
CA ALA A 17 -36.55 20.76 -22.39
C ALA A 17 -36.08 19.41 -21.82
N SER A 18 -36.74 18.91 -20.78
CA SER A 18 -36.55 17.53 -20.33
C SER A 18 -37.10 16.49 -21.31
N SER A 19 -37.93 16.89 -22.28
CA SER A 19 -38.33 16.02 -23.40
C SER A 19 -37.22 15.96 -24.44
N PRO A 20 -36.62 14.77 -24.67
CA PRO A 20 -35.57 14.60 -25.68
C PRO A 20 -36.02 15.03 -27.09
N LEU A 21 -37.32 14.93 -27.38
CA LEU A 21 -37.90 15.32 -28.66
C LEU A 21 -37.87 16.84 -28.87
N PHE A 22 -38.31 17.60 -27.86
CA PHE A 22 -38.36 19.05 -27.97
C PHE A 22 -36.95 19.66 -28.06
N GLY A 23 -36.03 19.20 -27.20
CA GLY A 23 -34.64 19.65 -27.26
C GLY A 23 -33.97 19.36 -28.61
N SER A 24 -34.11 18.13 -29.11
CA SER A 24 -33.57 17.74 -30.41
C SER A 24 -34.22 18.48 -31.57
N PHE A 25 -35.53 18.76 -31.48
CA PHE A 25 -36.26 19.54 -32.48
C PHE A 25 -35.79 20.99 -32.54
N VAL A 26 -35.65 21.67 -31.39
CA VAL A 26 -35.18 23.06 -31.35
C VAL A 26 -33.76 23.16 -31.93
N LEU A 27 -32.87 22.23 -31.56
CA LEU A 27 -31.52 22.19 -32.12
C LEU A 27 -31.53 21.92 -33.63
N ALA A 28 -32.30 20.94 -34.09
CA ALA A 28 -32.44 20.65 -35.51
C ALA A 28 -33.03 21.85 -36.27
N TRP A 29 -34.01 22.54 -35.68
CA TRP A 29 -34.65 23.71 -36.27
C TRP A 29 -33.66 24.85 -36.45
N ILE A 30 -32.84 25.13 -35.43
CA ILE A 30 -31.76 26.11 -35.48
C ILE A 30 -30.75 25.76 -36.57
N CYS A 31 -30.35 24.48 -36.67
CA CYS A 31 -29.40 24.02 -37.69
C CYS A 31 -29.95 24.19 -39.11
N TRP A 32 -31.20 23.80 -39.35
CA TRP A 32 -31.84 23.92 -40.67
C TRP A 32 -32.18 25.37 -41.04
N ASN A 33 -32.55 26.18 -40.06
CA ASN A 33 -32.95 27.58 -40.25
C ASN A 33 -31.84 28.56 -39.82
N TYR A 34 -30.57 28.17 -39.95
CA TYR A 34 -29.44 29.00 -39.50
C TYR A 34 -29.39 30.35 -40.23
N ARG A 35 -29.77 30.40 -41.52
CA ARG A 35 -29.83 31.64 -42.31
C ARG A 35 -30.83 32.63 -41.74
N PHE A 36 -31.98 32.14 -41.30
CA PHE A 36 -33.00 32.97 -40.65
C PHE A 36 -32.46 33.58 -39.36
N ILE A 37 -31.79 32.79 -38.52
CA ILE A 37 -31.18 33.26 -37.27
C ILE A 37 -30.07 34.28 -37.53
N LEU A 38 -29.23 34.05 -38.55
CA LEU A 38 -28.17 34.99 -38.94
C LEU A 38 -28.76 36.32 -39.42
N VAL A 39 -29.82 36.32 -40.22
CA VAL A 39 -30.48 37.54 -40.68
C VAL A 39 -31.13 38.30 -39.52
N LEU A 40 -31.73 37.57 -38.58
CA LEU A 40 -32.39 38.14 -37.41
C LEU A 40 -31.39 38.78 -36.42
N THR A 41 -30.18 38.20 -36.31
CA THR A 41 -29.10 38.69 -35.44
C THR A 41 -28.16 39.70 -36.11
N ALA A 42 -28.14 39.78 -37.44
CA ALA A 42 -27.36 40.77 -38.18
C ALA A 42 -27.77 42.20 -37.80
N SER A 43 -26.84 43.14 -37.80
CA SER A 43 -27.15 44.57 -37.60
C SER A 43 -27.63 45.20 -38.91
N GLY A 44 -28.75 45.92 -38.89
CA GLY A 44 -29.32 46.52 -40.09
C GLY A 44 -30.81 46.84 -39.96
N ASP A 45 -31.33 47.52 -40.97
CA ASP A 45 -32.73 47.93 -41.08
C ASP A 45 -33.69 46.72 -41.05
N THR A 46 -34.68 46.77 -40.17
CA THR A 46 -35.63 45.67 -39.91
C THR A 46 -36.47 45.35 -41.14
N GLU A 47 -36.87 46.36 -41.91
CA GLU A 47 -37.71 46.18 -43.10
C GLU A 47 -36.97 45.39 -44.19
N LYS A 48 -35.69 45.72 -44.43
CA LYS A 48 -34.85 45.00 -45.40
C LYS A 48 -34.60 43.55 -44.99
N LYS A 49 -34.50 43.26 -43.69
CA LYS A 49 -34.34 41.90 -43.17
C LYS A 49 -35.58 41.06 -43.40
N LEU A 50 -36.76 41.58 -43.05
CA LEU A 50 -38.02 40.85 -43.26
C LEU A 50 -38.27 40.61 -44.74
N ASN A 51 -38.08 41.63 -45.60
CA ASN A 51 -38.17 41.46 -47.04
C ASN A 51 -37.18 40.41 -47.57
N TYR A 52 -35.96 40.35 -47.03
CA TYR A 52 -34.98 39.32 -47.41
C TYR A 52 -35.40 37.92 -46.96
N VAL A 53 -35.94 37.77 -45.74
CA VAL A 53 -36.47 36.50 -45.24
C VAL A 53 -37.61 36.01 -46.14
N ASP A 54 -38.58 36.86 -46.45
CA ASP A 54 -39.76 36.48 -47.22
C ASP A 54 -39.42 36.20 -48.70
N SER A 55 -38.44 36.90 -49.27
CA SER A 55 -38.08 36.73 -50.69
C SER A 55 -37.03 35.64 -50.95
N HIS A 56 -36.13 35.36 -49.99
CA HIS A 56 -34.98 34.47 -50.21
C HIS A 56 -34.92 33.26 -49.28
N ILE A 57 -35.60 33.27 -48.12
CA ILE A 57 -35.55 32.17 -47.15
C ILE A 57 -36.86 31.37 -47.15
N PHE A 58 -38.01 32.05 -47.15
CA PHE A 58 -39.34 31.43 -47.12
C PHE A 58 -40.19 31.93 -48.28
N ARG A 59 -39.74 31.62 -49.50
CA ARG A 59 -40.36 32.14 -50.72
C ARG A 59 -41.78 31.62 -50.94
N ASP A 60 -42.00 30.34 -50.61
CA ASP A 60 -43.29 29.67 -50.80
C ASP A 60 -43.80 29.05 -49.49
N TYR A 61 -45.12 28.89 -49.35
CA TYR A 61 -45.74 28.21 -48.20
C TYR A 61 -45.19 26.79 -47.99
N GLN A 62 -44.78 26.12 -49.08
CA GLN A 62 -44.16 24.82 -49.01
C GLN A 62 -42.80 24.89 -48.30
N ASP A 63 -41.99 25.90 -48.58
CA ASP A 63 -40.69 26.07 -47.93
C ASP A 63 -40.84 26.29 -46.41
N VAL A 64 -41.84 27.07 -46.00
CA VAL A 64 -42.16 27.28 -44.58
C VAL A 64 -42.49 25.95 -43.89
N ILE A 65 -43.32 25.11 -44.52
CA ILE A 65 -43.73 23.84 -43.93
C ILE A 65 -42.56 22.84 -43.91
N PHE A 66 -41.84 22.69 -45.03
CA PHE A 66 -40.77 21.71 -45.14
C PHE A 66 -39.51 22.10 -44.35
N HIS A 67 -39.00 23.32 -44.55
CA HIS A 67 -37.80 23.79 -43.84
C HIS A 67 -38.08 24.23 -42.41
N GLY A 68 -39.28 24.76 -42.15
CA GLY A 68 -39.66 25.21 -40.80
C GLY A 68 -40.11 24.09 -39.88
N ILE A 69 -40.72 23.01 -40.39
CA ILE A 69 -41.30 21.96 -39.53
C ILE A 69 -40.82 20.56 -39.93
N CYS A 70 -41.02 20.14 -41.18
CA CYS A 70 -40.80 18.73 -41.56
C CYS A 70 -39.33 18.30 -41.45
N TYR A 71 -38.38 19.02 -42.04
CA TYR A 71 -36.96 18.65 -42.01
C TYR A 71 -36.36 18.69 -40.60
N PRO A 72 -36.60 19.74 -39.78
CA PRO A 72 -36.20 19.73 -38.37
C PRO A 72 -36.81 18.57 -37.59
N PHE A 73 -38.10 18.27 -37.80
CA PHE A 73 -38.79 17.19 -37.10
C PHE A 73 -38.25 15.81 -37.47
N ILE A 74 -38.11 15.52 -38.76
CA ILE A 74 -37.53 14.27 -39.24
C ILE A 74 -36.09 14.12 -38.73
N SER A 75 -35.30 15.20 -38.76
CA SER A 75 -33.92 15.18 -38.28
C SER A 75 -33.85 14.96 -36.76
N ALA A 76 -34.76 15.55 -35.99
CA ALA A 76 -34.83 15.36 -34.54
C ALA A 76 -35.21 13.92 -34.18
N VAL A 77 -36.21 13.35 -34.86
CA VAL A 77 -36.59 11.94 -34.69
C VAL A 77 -35.43 11.03 -35.08
N ALA A 78 -34.81 11.27 -36.24
CA ALA A 78 -33.65 10.50 -36.70
C ALA A 78 -32.49 10.59 -35.69
N PHE A 79 -32.21 11.78 -35.14
CA PHE A 79 -31.18 11.96 -34.12
C PHE A 79 -31.49 11.16 -32.85
N ILE A 80 -32.73 11.18 -32.35
CA ILE A 80 -33.13 10.44 -31.15
C ILE A 80 -32.99 8.93 -31.32
N TYR A 81 -33.24 8.39 -32.52
CA TYR A 81 -33.07 6.97 -32.79
C TYR A 81 -31.64 6.57 -33.15
N LEU A 82 -30.92 7.41 -33.88
CA LEU A 82 -29.57 7.13 -34.34
C LEU A 82 -28.54 7.33 -33.23
N TYR A 83 -28.74 8.35 -32.37
CA TYR A 83 -27.83 8.67 -31.28
C TYR A 83 -27.60 7.51 -30.32
N PRO A 84 -28.61 6.78 -29.80
CA PRO A 84 -28.41 5.62 -28.94
C PRO A 84 -27.57 4.51 -29.60
N ILE A 85 -27.73 4.29 -30.92
CA ILE A 85 -26.99 3.26 -31.66
C ILE A 85 -25.51 3.61 -31.73
N VAL A 86 -25.20 4.84 -32.13
CA VAL A 86 -23.82 5.36 -32.20
C VAL A 86 -23.22 5.43 -30.80
N SER A 87 -23.96 5.95 -29.82
CA SER A 87 -23.54 6.08 -28.42
C SER A 87 -23.23 4.73 -27.80
N LYS A 88 -24.05 3.70 -28.03
CA LYS A 88 -23.80 2.34 -27.50
C LYS A 88 -22.53 1.75 -28.11
N SER A 89 -22.29 1.97 -29.39
CA SER A 89 -21.11 1.48 -30.10
C SER A 89 -19.84 2.17 -29.61
N LEU A 90 -19.87 3.50 -29.47
CA LEU A 90 -18.78 4.30 -28.90
C LEU A 90 -18.51 3.92 -27.44
N TYR A 91 -19.56 3.76 -26.64
CA TYR A 91 -19.42 3.34 -25.24
C TYR A 91 -18.79 1.95 -25.12
N LYS A 92 -19.21 0.99 -25.95
CA LYS A 92 -18.60 -0.35 -26.01
C LYS A 92 -17.13 -0.27 -26.40
N TYR A 93 -16.79 0.51 -27.43
CA TYR A 93 -15.41 0.72 -27.87
C TYR A 93 -14.56 1.33 -26.74
N TRP A 94 -15.06 2.38 -26.10
CA TRP A 94 -14.38 3.06 -25.00
C TRP A 94 -14.18 2.16 -23.78
N GLN A 95 -15.21 1.40 -23.38
CA GLN A 95 -15.11 0.41 -22.30
C GLN A 95 -14.05 -0.67 -22.60
N ASN A 96 -13.99 -1.16 -23.84
CA ASN A 96 -12.98 -2.12 -24.24
C ASN A 96 -11.57 -1.51 -24.16
N LYS A 97 -11.40 -0.27 -24.62
CA LYS A 97 -10.12 0.45 -24.52
C LYS A 97 -9.72 0.71 -23.07
N GLN A 98 -10.66 1.04 -22.20
CA GLN A 98 -10.40 1.21 -20.77
C GLN A 98 -9.92 -0.09 -20.12
N LYS A 99 -10.50 -1.24 -20.49
CA LYS A 99 -10.04 -2.55 -20.03
C LYS A 99 -8.65 -2.87 -20.54
N GLU A 100 -8.38 -2.62 -21.82
CA GLU A 100 -7.07 -2.82 -22.43
C GLU A 100 -6.00 -1.96 -21.75
N LEU A 101 -6.27 -0.68 -21.53
CA LEU A 101 -5.37 0.22 -20.80
C LEU A 101 -5.09 -0.25 -19.38
N LYS A 102 -6.11 -0.75 -18.67
CA LYS A 102 -5.94 -1.31 -17.33
C LYS A 102 -5.06 -2.55 -17.32
N LEU A 103 -5.21 -3.43 -18.32
CA LEU A 103 -4.35 -4.61 -18.47
C LEU A 103 -2.90 -4.21 -18.78
N ILE A 104 -2.69 -3.25 -19.68
CA ILE A 104 -1.36 -2.73 -20.00
C ILE A 104 -0.73 -2.09 -18.76
N GLN A 105 -1.48 -1.29 -18.00
CA GLN A 105 -1.00 -0.68 -16.76
C GLN A 105 -0.58 -1.75 -15.74
N GLN A 106 -1.38 -2.79 -15.54
CA GLN A 106 -1.06 -3.91 -14.66
C GLN A 106 0.18 -4.69 -15.11
N GLN A 107 0.41 -4.80 -16.42
CA GLN A 107 1.63 -5.42 -16.95
C GLN A 107 2.87 -4.54 -16.74
N ILE A 108 2.71 -3.21 -16.78
CA ILE A 108 3.81 -2.25 -16.57
C ILE A 108 4.16 -2.11 -15.09
N GLU A 109 3.17 -2.19 -14.20
CA GLU A 109 3.34 -1.96 -12.76
C GLU A 109 3.83 -3.20 -11.99
N ASP A 110 4.08 -4.35 -12.63
CA ASP A 110 4.42 -5.66 -12.02
C ASP A 110 3.40 -6.19 -10.98
N ASP A 111 2.38 -5.41 -10.63
CA ASP A 111 1.20 -5.82 -9.86
C ASP A 111 0.29 -6.67 -10.76
N THR A 112 0.66 -7.93 -10.93
CA THR A 112 -0.22 -8.93 -11.53
C THR A 112 -1.51 -9.00 -10.71
N PRO A 113 -2.68 -8.62 -11.27
CA PRO A 113 -3.94 -8.93 -10.61
C PRO A 113 -4.10 -10.44 -10.64
N MET A 114 -3.72 -11.09 -9.55
CA MET A 114 -3.87 -12.52 -9.36
C MET A 114 -5.28 -12.93 -9.81
N THR A 115 -5.39 -13.85 -10.77
CA THR A 115 -6.69 -14.24 -11.30
C THR A 115 -7.52 -14.86 -10.18
N GLN A 116 -8.85 -14.92 -10.31
CA GLN A 116 -9.66 -15.56 -9.25
C GLN A 116 -9.28 -17.03 -9.01
N ALA A 117 -8.75 -17.70 -10.03
CA ALA A 117 -8.23 -19.06 -9.92
C ALA A 117 -6.94 -19.07 -9.07
N ASP A 118 -5.97 -18.23 -9.41
CA ASP A 118 -4.71 -18.10 -8.67
C ASP A 118 -4.95 -17.66 -7.23
N ALA A 119 -5.92 -16.76 -7.00
CA ALA A 119 -6.30 -16.31 -5.66
C ALA A 119 -6.94 -17.42 -4.82
N ARG A 120 -7.65 -18.35 -5.46
CA ARG A 120 -8.21 -19.53 -4.80
C ARG A 120 -7.10 -20.53 -4.46
N GLU A 121 -6.17 -20.75 -5.38
CA GLU A 121 -5.01 -21.64 -5.20
C GLU A 121 -4.10 -21.15 -4.08
N LEU A 122 -3.73 -19.86 -4.08
CA LEU A 122 -2.93 -19.27 -3.01
C LEU A 122 -3.60 -19.42 -1.64
N ARG A 123 -4.92 -19.22 -1.56
CA ARG A 123 -5.68 -19.42 -0.32
C ARG A 123 -5.68 -20.87 0.15
N SER A 124 -5.73 -21.84 -0.78
CA SER A 124 -5.58 -23.25 -0.42
C SER A 124 -4.19 -23.58 0.07
N GLU A 125 -3.14 -23.06 -0.57
CA GLU A 125 -1.75 -23.26 -0.13
C GLU A 125 -1.49 -22.66 1.25
N VAL A 126 -1.96 -21.44 1.50
CA VAL A 126 -1.84 -20.79 2.81
C VAL A 126 -2.55 -21.62 3.89
N ARG A 127 -3.74 -22.15 3.58
CA ARG A 127 -4.48 -23.02 4.51
C ARG A 127 -3.71 -24.33 4.77
N GLN A 128 -3.13 -24.93 3.73
CA GLN A 128 -2.39 -26.17 3.86
C GLN A 128 -1.12 -25.98 4.70
N LYS A 129 -0.37 -24.90 4.45
CA LYS A 129 0.80 -24.53 5.28
C LYS A 129 0.41 -24.28 6.73
N ALA A 130 -0.72 -23.62 6.99
CA ALA A 130 -1.21 -23.44 8.35
C ALA A 130 -1.47 -24.78 9.07
N ILE A 131 -2.12 -25.73 8.38
CA ILE A 131 -2.36 -27.08 8.91
C ILE A 131 -1.04 -27.83 9.17
N GLU A 132 -0.07 -27.70 8.27
CA GLU A 132 1.27 -28.30 8.45
C GLU A 132 1.98 -27.69 9.65
N TYR A 133 1.95 -26.36 9.79
CA TYR A 133 2.53 -25.67 10.95
C TYR A 133 1.91 -26.13 12.27
N ASP A 134 0.58 -26.24 12.35
CA ASP A 134 -0.09 -26.73 13.56
C ASP A 134 0.30 -28.18 13.91
N LYS A 135 0.49 -29.04 12.90
CA LYS A 135 1.00 -30.41 13.10
C LYS A 135 2.43 -30.42 13.61
N THR A 136 3.31 -29.59 13.05
CA THR A 136 4.69 -29.47 13.52
C THR A 136 4.74 -28.93 14.95
N LEU A 137 3.89 -27.95 15.26
CA LEU A 137 3.84 -27.31 16.58
C LEU A 137 3.37 -28.30 17.65
N SER A 138 2.29 -29.04 17.40
CA SER A 138 1.82 -30.11 18.30
C SER A 138 2.83 -31.25 18.47
N SER A 139 3.53 -31.65 17.40
CA SER A 139 4.61 -32.64 17.51
C SER A 139 5.76 -32.13 18.39
N ASN A 140 6.19 -30.89 18.20
CA ASN A 140 7.25 -30.28 18.99
C ASN A 140 6.84 -30.13 20.47
N GLU A 141 5.60 -29.73 20.76
CA GLU A 141 5.07 -29.68 22.14
C GLU A 141 5.10 -31.05 22.82
N SER A 142 4.75 -32.12 22.10
CA SER A 142 4.83 -33.48 22.64
C SER A 142 6.28 -33.89 22.94
N GLN A 143 7.24 -33.52 22.10
CA GLN A 143 8.66 -33.78 22.31
C GLN A 143 9.19 -33.00 23.51
N ILE A 144 8.82 -31.72 23.65
CA ILE A 144 9.18 -30.89 24.81
C ILE A 144 8.65 -31.51 26.10
N ALA A 145 7.40 -31.99 26.11
CA ALA A 145 6.82 -32.64 27.29
C ALA A 145 7.61 -33.91 27.68
N VAL A 146 7.98 -34.74 26.70
CA VAL A 146 8.80 -35.95 26.92
C VAL A 146 10.20 -35.60 27.44
N LEU A 147 10.87 -34.63 26.81
CA LEU A 147 12.21 -34.19 27.22
C LEU A 147 12.20 -33.58 28.62
N THR A 148 11.19 -32.79 28.95
CA THR A 148 11.02 -32.19 30.29
C THR A 148 10.86 -33.28 31.35
N LYS A 149 10.09 -34.33 31.06
CA LYS A 149 9.95 -35.48 31.95
C LYS A 149 11.28 -36.21 32.13
N LEU A 150 12.03 -36.46 31.05
CA LEU A 150 13.32 -37.13 31.10
C LEU A 150 14.36 -36.32 31.90
N VAL A 151 14.40 -35.00 31.69
CA VAL A 151 15.26 -34.09 32.47
C VAL A 151 14.91 -34.17 33.95
N LYS A 152 13.62 -34.15 34.30
CA LYS A 152 13.17 -34.30 35.69
C LYS A 152 13.58 -35.64 36.29
N ASP A 153 13.31 -36.75 35.60
CA ASP A 153 13.68 -38.09 36.06
C ASP A 153 15.20 -38.22 36.28
N LYS A 154 16.01 -37.58 35.43
CA LYS A 154 17.47 -37.53 35.60
C LYS A 154 17.89 -36.64 36.78
N GLN A 155 17.22 -35.50 36.98
CA GLN A 155 17.47 -34.63 38.12
C GLN A 155 17.21 -35.38 39.44
N ASP A 156 16.09 -36.08 39.51
CA ASP A 156 15.70 -36.89 40.67
C ASP A 156 16.70 -38.03 40.92
N GLN A 157 17.24 -38.65 39.86
CA GLN A 157 18.32 -39.66 39.97
C GLN A 157 19.63 -39.07 40.49
N ILE A 158 20.02 -37.88 39.99
CA ILE A 158 21.20 -37.18 40.48
C ILE A 158 21.01 -36.85 41.97
N GLU A 159 19.86 -36.32 42.34
CA GLU A 159 19.54 -35.96 43.73
C GLU A 159 19.60 -37.19 44.65
N ALA A 160 19.04 -38.32 44.21
CA ALA A 160 19.13 -39.60 44.91
C ALA A 160 20.60 -40.06 45.07
N LEU A 161 21.42 -39.97 44.02
CA LEU A 161 22.85 -40.32 44.09
C LEU A 161 23.64 -39.37 45.00
N THR A 162 23.36 -38.07 44.98
CA THR A 162 24.00 -37.09 45.88
C THR A 162 23.59 -37.27 47.34
N SER A 163 22.35 -37.72 47.61
CA SER A 163 21.89 -38.02 48.98
C SER A 163 22.54 -39.27 49.59
N HIS A 164 23.15 -40.15 48.78
CA HIS A 164 23.94 -41.30 49.25
C HIS A 164 25.46 -41.06 49.23
N GLY A 165 25.93 -39.90 48.75
CA GLY A 165 27.34 -39.53 48.64
C GLY A 165 27.72 -38.27 49.42
N ALA A 166 26.99 -37.92 50.49
CA ALA A 166 27.31 -36.77 51.33
C ALA A 166 28.51 -37.06 52.25
N SER A 167 29.71 -37.09 51.67
CA SER A 167 30.96 -36.82 52.36
C SER A 167 31.67 -35.71 51.60
N GLU A 168 31.79 -34.57 52.27
CA GLU A 168 32.68 -33.45 51.97
C GLU A 168 32.49 -32.79 50.60
N ILE A 169 31.54 -31.85 50.52
CA ILE A 169 31.61 -30.79 49.52
C ILE A 169 32.65 -29.77 50.02
N PRO A 170 33.76 -29.55 49.31
CA PRO A 170 34.74 -28.54 49.68
C PRO A 170 34.10 -27.15 49.64
N GLU A 171 34.42 -26.37 50.66
CA GLU A 171 34.16 -24.94 50.77
C GLU A 171 34.52 -24.23 49.44
N TYR A 172 33.50 -23.72 48.75
CA TYR A 172 33.66 -23.03 47.47
C TYR A 172 34.44 -21.74 47.72
N GLN A 173 35.75 -21.78 47.48
CA GLN A 173 36.59 -20.60 47.42
C GLN A 173 36.00 -19.66 46.35
N ALA A 174 35.86 -18.38 46.70
CA ALA A 174 35.39 -17.35 45.80
C ALA A 174 36.14 -17.47 44.47
N MET A 175 35.41 -17.79 43.38
CA MET A 175 36.02 -17.86 42.06
C MET A 175 36.74 -16.54 41.80
N PRO A 176 38.00 -16.57 41.33
CA PRO A 176 38.74 -15.36 40.99
C PRO A 176 37.88 -14.54 40.02
N GLU A 177 37.82 -13.22 40.23
CA GLU A 177 37.14 -12.33 39.29
C GLU A 177 37.63 -12.67 37.88
N PRO A 178 36.71 -12.88 36.90
CA PRO A 178 37.10 -13.18 35.54
C PRO A 178 38.02 -12.06 35.03
N ASP A 179 39.23 -12.45 34.65
CA ASP A 179 40.23 -11.55 34.08
C ASP A 179 39.82 -11.25 32.64
N ILE A 180 39.80 -9.96 32.29
CA ILE A 180 39.38 -9.53 30.95
C ILE A 180 40.61 -9.42 30.08
N ASP A 181 40.63 -10.17 28.99
CA ASP A 181 41.72 -10.12 28.01
C ASP A 181 41.72 -8.79 27.21
N ASN A 182 42.86 -8.41 26.64
CA ASN A 182 43.01 -7.17 25.86
C ASN A 182 42.03 -7.11 24.67
N ASP A 183 41.76 -8.25 24.03
CA ASP A 183 40.81 -8.34 22.92
C ASP A 183 39.37 -8.04 23.38
N GLN A 184 39.00 -8.51 24.57
CA GLN A 184 37.70 -8.24 25.19
C GLN A 184 37.58 -6.76 25.61
N LEU A 185 38.66 -6.15 26.08
CA LEU A 185 38.74 -4.71 26.36
C LEU A 185 38.53 -3.86 25.10
N GLU A 186 39.07 -4.29 23.96
CA GLU A 186 38.86 -3.59 22.69
C GLU A 186 37.40 -3.64 22.22
N ILE A 187 36.75 -4.79 22.38
CA ILE A 187 35.31 -4.96 22.10
C ILE A 187 34.48 -4.04 23.02
N LEU A 188 34.78 -4.02 24.33
CA LEU A 188 34.11 -3.14 25.29
C LEU A 188 34.32 -1.66 24.96
N ARG A 189 35.52 -1.29 24.49
CA ARG A 189 35.82 0.08 24.03
C ARG A 189 34.92 0.48 22.85
N LYS A 190 34.82 -0.38 21.83
CA LYS A 190 33.99 -0.13 20.64
C LYS A 190 32.51 -0.02 21.00
N LEU A 191 32.04 -0.86 21.92
CA LEU A 191 30.68 -0.78 22.45
C LEU A 191 30.43 0.53 23.20
N ALA A 192 31.39 0.99 24.01
CA ALA A 192 31.31 2.25 24.74
C ALA A 192 31.34 3.48 23.81
N GLU A 193 32.10 3.42 22.71
CA GLU A 193 32.19 4.47 21.69
C GLU A 193 30.90 4.59 20.85
N SER A 194 30.16 3.49 20.64
CA SER A 194 28.94 3.49 19.80
C SER A 194 27.73 4.23 20.40
N SER A 195 27.87 4.82 21.61
CA SER A 195 26.80 5.45 22.40
C SER A 195 25.62 4.51 22.69
N SER A 196 24.61 4.96 23.43
CA SER A 196 23.48 4.16 23.98
C SER A 196 22.67 3.32 22.97
N LYS A 197 22.96 3.42 21.67
CA LYS A 197 22.25 2.73 20.59
C LYS A 197 22.71 1.28 20.36
N GLY A 198 23.88 0.88 20.89
CA GLY A 198 24.45 -0.46 20.72
C GLY A 198 24.87 -0.78 19.27
N MET A 199 25.56 -1.91 19.10
CA MET A 199 26.03 -2.41 17.79
C MET A 199 25.39 -3.74 17.43
N LEU A 200 25.20 -4.00 16.13
CA LEU A 200 24.80 -5.34 15.68
C LEU A 200 25.95 -6.32 15.92
N ARG A 201 25.65 -7.57 16.26
CA ARG A 201 26.66 -8.63 16.51
C ARG A 201 27.61 -8.78 15.31
N GLY A 202 27.08 -8.77 14.09
CA GLY A 202 27.87 -8.85 12.86
C GLY A 202 28.84 -7.68 12.69
N ASP A 203 28.39 -6.46 12.95
CA ASP A 203 29.23 -5.26 12.85
C ASP A 203 30.33 -5.29 13.93
N LEU A 204 30.00 -5.74 15.13
CA LEU A 204 30.96 -5.84 16.23
C LEU A 204 32.07 -6.86 15.91
N ILE A 205 31.74 -7.99 15.30
CA ILE A 205 32.72 -9.00 14.87
C ILE A 205 33.67 -8.43 13.80
N VAL A 206 33.14 -7.67 12.84
CA VAL A 206 33.93 -7.07 11.74
C VAL A 206 34.85 -5.97 12.25
N VAL A 207 34.36 -5.13 13.16
CA VAL A 207 35.14 -3.99 13.65
C VAL A 207 36.20 -4.46 14.65
N SER A 208 36.01 -5.58 15.37
CA SER A 208 36.89 -6.01 16.47
C SER A 208 38.20 -6.68 16.04
N GLY A 209 38.37 -7.08 14.77
CA GLY A 209 39.63 -7.65 14.26
C GLY A 209 39.45 -8.65 13.13
N PRO A 210 40.55 -9.21 12.59
CA PRO A 210 40.51 -10.15 11.46
C PRO A 210 40.02 -11.56 11.84
N ASP A 211 40.18 -11.98 13.10
CA ASP A 211 39.75 -13.31 13.55
C ASP A 211 38.30 -13.28 14.04
N LYS A 212 37.40 -13.73 13.16
CA LYS A 212 35.96 -13.76 13.44
C LYS A 212 35.59 -14.72 14.57
N ILE A 213 36.28 -15.86 14.69
CA ILE A 213 35.94 -16.91 15.65
C ILE A 213 36.37 -16.47 17.05
N ALA A 214 37.57 -15.91 17.18
CA ALA A 214 38.05 -15.35 18.43
C ALA A 214 37.14 -14.21 18.91
N ASN A 215 36.76 -13.30 18.01
CA ASN A 215 35.84 -12.20 18.34
C ASN A 215 34.46 -12.69 18.78
N GLU A 216 33.93 -13.73 18.13
CA GLU A 216 32.64 -14.31 18.50
C GLU A 216 32.69 -14.96 19.89
N SER A 217 33.75 -15.73 20.18
CA SER A 217 34.00 -16.31 21.50
C SER A 217 34.13 -15.24 22.57
N ASN A 218 34.87 -14.17 22.31
CA ASN A 218 35.05 -13.05 23.23
C ASN A 218 33.74 -12.30 23.51
N ILE A 219 32.89 -12.13 22.49
CA ILE A 219 31.55 -11.55 22.67
C ILE A 219 30.69 -12.44 23.56
N ASP A 220 30.68 -13.75 23.32
CA ASP A 220 29.87 -14.69 24.10
C ASP A 220 30.35 -14.78 25.56
N GLN A 221 31.65 -14.71 25.79
CA GLN A 221 32.22 -14.63 27.15
C GLN A 221 31.84 -13.32 27.85
N LEU A 222 31.92 -12.17 27.17
CA LEU A 222 31.47 -10.89 27.72
C LEU A 222 29.96 -10.87 28.05
N LEU A 223 29.14 -11.60 27.30
CA LEU A 223 27.71 -11.79 27.60
C LEU A 223 27.50 -12.71 28.82
N SER A 224 28.28 -13.80 28.92
CA SER A 224 28.27 -14.72 30.06
C SER A 224 28.66 -14.04 31.36
N ASP A 225 29.73 -13.24 31.31
CA ASP A 225 30.29 -12.52 32.46
C ASP A 225 29.52 -11.23 32.79
N LYS A 226 28.40 -10.98 32.08
CA LYS A 226 27.50 -9.82 32.27
C LYS A 226 28.14 -8.46 32.03
N PHE A 227 29.28 -8.39 31.34
CA PHE A 227 29.90 -7.14 30.90
C PHE A 227 29.21 -6.52 29.68
N ALA A 228 28.53 -7.35 28.88
CA ALA A 228 27.66 -6.93 27.79
C ALA A 228 26.26 -7.56 27.92
N ALA A 229 25.27 -6.97 27.25
CA ALA A 229 23.92 -7.50 27.18
C ALA A 229 23.31 -7.32 25.79
N VAL A 230 22.37 -8.17 25.43
CA VAL A 230 21.59 -8.04 24.19
C VAL A 230 20.34 -7.20 24.47
N SER A 231 20.17 -6.12 23.72
CA SER A 231 19.02 -5.22 23.78
C SER A 231 18.33 -5.13 22.41
N PHE A 232 17.03 -4.84 22.40
CA PHE A 232 16.25 -4.71 21.17
C PHE A 232 15.98 -3.23 20.89
N VAL A 233 16.64 -2.70 19.86
CA VAL A 233 16.56 -1.28 19.49
C VAL A 233 16.20 -1.19 18.01
N ASN A 234 15.08 -0.51 17.71
CA ASN A 234 14.58 -0.32 16.34
C ASN A 234 14.39 -1.61 15.55
N GLY A 235 13.82 -2.66 16.17
CA GLY A 235 13.54 -3.91 15.47
C GLY A 235 14.73 -4.86 15.33
N ALA A 236 15.90 -4.51 15.86
CA ALA A 236 17.11 -5.32 15.74
C ALA A 236 17.73 -5.67 17.11
N ARG A 237 18.30 -6.87 17.23
CA ARG A 237 19.09 -7.30 18.39
C ARG A 237 20.48 -6.66 18.31
N LYS A 238 20.80 -5.84 19.31
CA LYS A 238 22.06 -5.13 19.42
C LYS A 238 22.74 -5.46 20.74
N ILE A 239 24.06 -5.48 20.73
CA ILE A 239 24.89 -5.67 21.91
C ILE A 239 25.16 -4.28 22.51
N VAL A 240 24.91 -4.14 23.80
CA VAL A 240 25.11 -2.93 24.59
C VAL A 240 25.99 -3.25 25.80
N ILE A 241 26.83 -2.29 26.20
CA ILE A 241 27.66 -2.41 27.40
C ILE A 241 26.80 -2.28 28.67
N THR A 242 27.00 -3.15 29.66
CA THR A 242 26.31 -3.06 30.96
C THR A 242 27.01 -2.06 31.90
N PRO A 243 26.37 -1.66 33.02
CA PRO A 243 27.04 -0.86 34.04
C PRO A 243 28.29 -1.53 34.60
N GLU A 244 28.28 -2.86 34.75
CA GLU A 244 29.40 -3.66 35.24
C GLU A 244 30.56 -3.66 34.23
N GLY A 245 30.26 -3.90 32.94
CA GLY A 245 31.26 -3.82 31.87
C GLY A 245 31.87 -2.43 31.75
N ARG A 246 31.05 -1.38 31.92
CA ARG A 246 31.53 0.01 31.91
C ARG A 246 32.46 0.31 33.08
N LYS A 247 32.15 -0.19 34.28
CA LYS A 247 32.98 -0.01 35.48
C LYS A 247 34.33 -0.71 35.30
N LYS A 248 34.33 -1.95 34.82
CA LYS A 248 35.56 -2.74 34.58
C LYS A 248 36.41 -2.13 33.47
N PHE A 249 35.80 -1.68 32.37
CA PHE A 249 36.48 -0.93 31.31
C PHE A 249 37.17 0.35 31.83
N LEU A 250 36.52 1.11 32.71
CA LEU A 250 37.11 2.32 33.30
C LEU A 250 38.26 2.00 34.27
N GLN A 251 38.16 0.90 35.03
CA GLN A 251 39.22 0.46 35.94
C GLN A 251 40.50 0.07 35.19
N GLU A 252 40.38 -0.65 34.08
CA GLU A 252 41.54 -1.06 33.27
C GLU A 252 42.13 0.09 32.44
N ARG A 253 41.29 1.02 31.95
CA ARG A 253 41.79 2.25 31.29
C ARG A 253 42.66 3.12 32.20
N GLY A 254 42.38 3.13 33.51
CA GLY A 254 43.15 3.88 34.50
C GLY A 254 44.50 3.26 34.86
N LYS A 255 44.74 1.98 34.52
CA LYS A 255 45.99 1.25 34.82
C LYS A 255 47.00 1.27 33.66
N SER A 256 46.68 1.89 32.53
CA SER A 256 47.57 1.91 31.37
C SER A 256 48.87 2.66 31.71
N PRO A 257 50.05 2.02 31.58
CA PRO A 257 51.32 2.65 31.91
C PRO A 257 51.63 3.74 30.87
N THR A 258 51.83 4.97 31.34
CA THR A 258 52.47 6.05 30.57
C THR A 258 53.87 5.66 30.11
#